data_AF-A0AAX3JB22-F1
#
_entry.id   AF-A0AAX3JB22-F1
#
_cell.length_a   1.000
_cell.length_b   1.000
_cell.length_c   1.000
_cell.angle_alpha   90.00
_cell.angle_beta   90.00
_cell.angle_gamma   90.00
#
_symmetry.space_group_name_H-M   'P 1'
#
loop_
_entity.id
_entity.type
_entity.pdbx_description
1 polymer ?
#
loop_
_entity_poly.entity_id
_entity_poly.type
_entity_poly.pdbx_seq_one_letter_code
_entity_poly.pdbx_strand_id
1 'polypeptide(L)'
;MTARFAPVRFHFQSAKRSVSASAAAPLPPESDSAILDSMTHFETITLVSDGGSHDPALFSGKMDSSRLCRGTMTYKSLIAEVHNQQRTLTAIVEQDARTAYFYIWPTDLFRSQYAVRGCWLRNLLPAPAQEDREAMEQGIAPLLSAEYCRNLEAEPEFDPAGLQVLWEPSDDGAALWYYGQLLAVIPGWSLYQDKQVSFSAGCIKKNRLTAPLGSASTNDYYARAEQQRQFWREWHDGSEWDKVQQDLMACYQARFGESVKYYAIDQGSWPPMAISQHWHQGVWYFLTLGMSIRPMPQVDYLFDELAPQYRRIELGMAVDGEVMTEGNAVQMASALAEFVHLPWARLTWLGEGHTLASEVAPVGFDSFLLAGELASESAQFKLPKRDGDRPTLLWTTPITEAERQFAQADEHGGQQLRERLTADGNNHIFRPRQQVVDSPE
;
A
#
# COMPACT_ATOMS: atom_id res chain seq x y z
N MET A 1 36.03 8.93 -2.39
CA MET A 1 36.35 9.55 -1.09
C MET A 1 35.17 9.26 -0.18
N THR A 2 35.40 8.54 0.91
CA THR A 2 34.41 8.13 1.91
C THR A 2 33.81 9.33 2.64
N ALA A 3 32.48 9.49 2.58
CA ALA A 3 31.71 10.19 3.61
C ALA A 3 30.89 9.13 4.35
N ARG A 4 31.13 9.04 5.67
CA ARG A 4 30.46 8.13 6.60
C ARG A 4 29.14 8.76 7.00
N PHE A 5 28.04 8.00 6.89
CA PHE A 5 26.77 8.36 7.51
C PHE A 5 26.72 7.78 8.93
N ALA A 6 26.36 8.62 9.90
CA ALA A 6 26.09 8.21 11.27
C ALA A 6 24.68 7.58 11.34
N PRO A 7 24.46 6.54 12.15
CA PRO A 7 23.16 5.89 12.25
C PRO A 7 22.22 6.71 13.12
N VAL A 8 21.07 7.10 12.58
CA VAL A 8 19.93 7.53 13.38
C VAL A 8 19.17 6.26 13.78
N ARG A 9 19.12 5.98 15.09
CA ARG A 9 18.36 4.86 15.68
C ARG A 9 16.93 5.32 15.94
N PHE A 10 15.96 4.50 15.58
CA PHE A 10 14.60 4.58 16.13
C PHE A 10 14.19 3.24 16.74
N HIS A 11 13.49 3.32 17.86
CA HIS A 11 12.96 2.20 18.66
C HIS A 11 11.45 2.09 18.40
N PHE A 12 10.98 0.86 18.18
CA PHE A 12 9.58 0.52 18.01
C PHE A 12 8.99 0.00 19.32
N GLN A 13 7.81 0.49 19.71
CA GLN A 13 6.93 -0.18 20.68
C GLN A 13 5.46 0.08 20.35
N SER A 14 4.66 -0.99 20.36
CA SER A 14 3.27 -1.06 19.89
C SER A 14 2.25 -1.07 21.05
N ALA A 15 1.10 -0.37 20.94
CA ALA A 15 -0.24 -0.90 21.30
C ALA A 15 -1.44 0.11 21.19
N LYS A 16 -2.49 -0.36 20.47
CA LYS A 16 -3.97 -0.39 20.71
C LYS A 16 -4.81 0.85 21.09
N ARG A 17 -5.84 1.15 20.27
CA ARG A 17 -7.01 2.03 20.55
C ARG A 17 -8.22 1.27 21.12
N SER A 18 -9.00 1.93 21.98
CA SER A 18 -10.37 1.57 22.41
C SER A 18 -11.38 2.56 21.78
N VAL A 19 -12.55 2.05 21.39
CA VAL A 19 -13.67 2.83 20.83
C VAL A 19 -14.77 2.93 21.89
N SER A 20 -15.23 4.15 22.22
CA SER A 20 -16.36 4.38 23.13
C SER A 20 -17.62 4.78 22.36
N ALA A 21 -18.67 3.96 22.47
CA ALA A 21 -20.05 4.31 22.12
C ALA A 21 -20.88 4.52 23.41
N SER A 22 -21.73 5.54 23.43
CA SER A 22 -22.55 5.95 24.58
C SER A 22 -24.01 5.48 24.43
N ALA A 23 -24.53 4.73 25.42
CA ALA A 23 -25.67 5.12 26.30
C ALA A 23 -26.42 3.93 26.97
N ALA A 24 -26.59 4.04 28.31
CA ALA A 24 -27.67 3.54 29.21
C ALA A 24 -27.65 2.12 29.91
N ALA A 25 -26.96 2.06 31.08
CA ALA A 25 -27.34 1.61 32.46
C ALA A 25 -27.93 0.18 32.81
N PRO A 26 -27.88 -0.28 34.10
CA PRO A 26 -26.74 -0.44 35.04
C PRO A 26 -26.72 -1.79 35.83
N LEU A 27 -25.58 -2.16 36.49
CA LEU A 27 -25.40 -2.84 37.82
C LEU A 27 -24.04 -3.60 37.97
N PRO A 28 -23.51 -3.88 39.20
CA PRO A 28 -22.11 -3.58 39.64
C PRO A 28 -21.33 -4.82 40.19
N PRO A 29 -20.35 -4.71 41.12
CA PRO A 29 -18.98 -4.14 41.08
C PRO A 29 -17.88 -5.20 41.40
N GLU A 30 -16.64 -4.72 41.67
CA GLU A 30 -15.41 -5.42 42.16
C GLU A 30 -14.37 -5.74 41.06
N SER A 31 -13.06 -5.48 41.19
CA SER A 31 -12.21 -4.79 42.19
C SER A 31 -10.80 -4.56 41.58
N ASP A 32 -10.15 -3.47 41.99
CA ASP A 32 -8.71 -3.09 42.03
C ASP A 32 -7.77 -3.37 40.82
N SER A 33 -7.26 -2.31 40.15
CA SER A 33 -6.02 -1.53 40.44
C SER A 33 -4.74 -2.34 40.15
N ALA A 34 -3.71 -1.90 39.45
CA ALA A 34 -3.32 -0.66 38.78
C ALA A 34 -2.10 -1.04 37.88
N ILE A 35 -1.82 -0.25 36.84
CA ILE A 35 -0.48 0.21 36.42
C ILE A 35 -0.76 1.13 35.20
N LEU A 36 -0.80 2.43 35.48
CA LEU A 36 -0.48 3.48 34.51
C LEU A 36 1.06 3.49 34.37
N ASP A 37 1.58 3.46 33.15
CA ASP A 37 2.24 4.64 32.57
C ASP A 37 2.79 4.38 31.15
N SER A 38 2.68 5.43 30.34
CA SER A 38 3.26 5.66 29.00
C SER A 38 2.66 4.93 27.80
N MET A 39 2.36 5.69 26.74
CA MET A 39 2.86 5.49 25.36
C MET A 39 2.20 6.49 24.39
N THR A 40 3.03 7.34 23.79
CA THR A 40 2.73 8.31 22.72
C THR A 40 3.66 8.02 21.53
N HIS A 41 3.23 8.45 20.33
CA HIS A 41 3.96 8.65 19.05
C HIS A 41 3.53 7.73 17.89
N PHE A 42 2.99 8.37 16.84
CA PHE A 42 2.96 7.91 15.45
C PHE A 42 3.55 9.02 14.58
N GLU A 43 4.37 8.66 13.58
CA GLU A 43 5.12 9.59 12.73
C GLU A 43 4.34 10.04 11.49
N THR A 44 4.57 11.31 11.13
CA THR A 44 4.14 12.06 9.94
C THR A 44 4.83 11.55 8.67
N ILE A 45 4.08 11.36 7.58
CA ILE A 45 4.62 11.05 6.25
C ILE A 45 4.92 12.36 5.50
N THR A 46 6.21 12.65 5.27
CA THR A 46 6.67 13.70 4.35
C THR A 46 7.23 13.04 3.09
N LEU A 47 6.62 13.27 1.93
CA LEU A 47 7.10 12.81 0.64
C LEU A 47 7.72 13.99 -0.12
N VAL A 48 9.05 13.95 -0.32
CA VAL A 48 9.79 14.84 -1.21
C VAL A 48 10.31 14.01 -2.39
N SER A 49 10.08 14.48 -3.61
CA SER A 49 10.67 13.94 -4.84
C SER A 49 11.76 14.89 -5.31
N ASP A 50 13.03 14.50 -5.24
CA ASP A 50 14.11 15.24 -5.89
C ASP A 50 14.37 14.66 -7.28
N GLY A 51 14.03 15.45 -8.30
CA GLY A 51 14.45 15.25 -9.68
C GLY A 51 15.61 16.19 -10.03
N GLY A 52 16.64 15.68 -10.71
CA GLY A 52 17.75 16.50 -11.22
C GLY A 52 18.62 15.76 -12.23
N SER A 53 18.69 16.30 -13.44
CA SER A 53 19.17 15.68 -14.69
C SER A 53 20.55 16.16 -15.17
N HIS A 54 21.26 15.31 -15.94
CA HIS A 54 22.17 15.60 -17.09
C HIS A 54 23.48 16.43 -16.84
N ASP A 55 24.68 16.19 -17.41
CA ASP A 55 25.26 15.27 -18.41
C ASP A 55 26.84 15.38 -18.33
N PRO A 56 27.71 15.04 -19.31
CA PRO A 56 28.81 14.09 -19.14
C PRO A 56 30.23 14.70 -19.29
N ALA A 57 31.29 13.97 -18.85
CA ALA A 57 32.58 13.85 -19.57
C ALA A 57 33.71 13.24 -18.70
N LEU A 58 34.32 12.20 -19.27
CA LEU A 58 35.76 11.90 -19.33
C LEU A 58 36.59 11.94 -18.04
N PHE A 59 37.08 10.77 -17.61
CA PHE A 59 38.51 10.59 -17.32
C PHE A 59 38.96 9.15 -17.60
N SER A 60 39.96 9.03 -18.47
CA SER A 60 40.68 7.79 -18.74
C SER A 60 41.59 7.43 -17.56
N GLY A 61 41.62 6.16 -17.15
CA GLY A 61 42.50 5.71 -16.09
C GLY A 61 42.59 4.18 -16.04
N LYS A 62 43.64 3.66 -16.68
CA LYS A 62 44.19 2.29 -16.69
C LYS A 62 43.64 1.30 -15.64
N MET A 63 43.21 0.13 -16.16
CA MET A 63 43.00 -1.12 -15.42
C MET A 63 44.22 -1.45 -14.55
N ASP A 64 44.00 -1.65 -13.25
CA ASP A 64 44.85 -2.44 -12.39
C ASP A 64 44.10 -3.72 -12.00
N SER A 65 44.48 -4.80 -12.66
CA SER A 65 43.89 -6.13 -12.57
C SER A 65 44.48 -6.88 -11.39
N SER A 66 44.11 -6.52 -10.15
CA SER A 66 44.34 -7.40 -9.00
C SER A 66 43.51 -7.02 -7.78
N ARG A 67 42.38 -7.72 -7.61
CA ARG A 67 41.53 -7.92 -6.41
C ARG A 67 40.04 -7.79 -6.75
N LEU A 68 39.56 -8.75 -7.54
CA LEU A 68 38.16 -9.10 -7.63
C LEU A 68 38.05 -10.58 -7.27
N CYS A 69 38.02 -10.88 -5.97
CA CYS A 69 37.38 -12.11 -5.50
C CYS A 69 35.87 -11.91 -5.61
N ARG A 70 35.35 -11.93 -6.84
CA ARG A 70 33.94 -12.24 -7.09
C ARG A 70 33.80 -13.73 -6.86
N GLY A 71 33.35 -14.10 -5.67
CA GLY A 71 32.74 -15.40 -5.46
C GLY A 71 31.44 -15.43 -6.23
N THR A 72 31.44 -16.03 -7.41
CA THR A 72 30.24 -16.44 -8.12
C THR A 72 29.59 -17.57 -7.30
N MET A 73 28.72 -17.24 -6.35
CA MET A 73 27.86 -18.23 -5.72
C MET A 73 26.76 -18.59 -6.71
N THR A 74 26.87 -19.77 -7.31
CA THR A 74 25.77 -20.45 -7.99
C THR A 74 24.59 -20.59 -7.04
N TYR A 75 23.54 -19.80 -7.24
CA TYR A 75 22.25 -19.86 -6.53
C TYR A 75 21.53 -21.18 -6.87
N LYS A 76 21.94 -22.29 -6.26
CA LYS A 76 21.21 -23.57 -6.39
C LYS A 76 19.91 -23.61 -5.59
N SER A 77 19.66 -22.60 -4.75
CA SER A 77 18.48 -22.57 -3.87
C SER A 77 17.29 -21.77 -4.40
N LEU A 78 17.47 -20.87 -5.38
CA LEU A 78 16.38 -20.02 -5.86
C LEU A 78 15.59 -20.73 -6.98
N ILE A 79 14.29 -20.97 -6.77
CA ILE A 79 13.44 -21.65 -7.77
C ILE A 79 12.31 -20.78 -8.33
N ALA A 80 11.97 -19.67 -7.67
CA ALA A 80 11.12 -18.62 -8.24
C ALA A 80 11.44 -17.25 -7.62
N GLU A 81 11.40 -16.20 -8.45
CA GLU A 81 11.55 -14.80 -8.02
C GLU A 81 10.58 -13.93 -8.83
N VAL A 82 9.68 -13.23 -8.14
CA VAL A 82 8.64 -12.40 -8.76
C VAL A 82 8.52 -11.09 -8.01
N HIS A 83 8.71 -9.96 -8.69
CA HIS A 83 8.47 -8.64 -8.10
C HIS A 83 6.97 -8.32 -8.10
N ASN A 84 6.52 -7.55 -7.10
CA ASN A 84 5.20 -6.93 -7.14
C ASN A 84 5.16 -5.78 -8.17
N GLN A 85 3.98 -5.23 -8.48
CA GLN A 85 3.83 -4.30 -9.63
C GLN A 85 4.73 -3.07 -9.49
N GLN A 86 4.75 -2.46 -8.31
CA GLN A 86 5.57 -1.27 -8.02
C GLN A 86 7.04 -1.59 -7.66
N ARG A 87 7.43 -2.87 -7.74
CA ARG A 87 8.77 -3.35 -7.36
C ARG A 87 9.21 -2.90 -5.96
N THR A 88 8.27 -2.76 -5.04
CA THR A 88 8.53 -2.46 -3.63
C THR A 88 8.87 -3.72 -2.84
N LEU A 89 8.31 -4.86 -3.26
CA LEU A 89 8.48 -6.18 -2.65
C LEU A 89 8.87 -7.23 -3.71
N THR A 90 9.56 -8.28 -3.26
CA THR A 90 9.95 -9.44 -4.08
C THR A 90 9.52 -10.72 -3.39
N ALA A 91 8.73 -11.52 -4.09
CA ALA A 91 8.31 -12.84 -3.66
C ALA A 91 9.34 -13.86 -4.15
N ILE A 92 9.86 -14.67 -3.23
CA ILE A 92 10.97 -15.58 -3.46
C ILE A 92 10.57 -16.97 -2.99
N VAL A 93 10.77 -17.97 -3.84
CA VAL A 93 10.71 -19.38 -3.42
C VAL A 93 12.13 -19.93 -3.42
N GLU A 94 12.58 -20.33 -2.24
CA GLU A 94 13.88 -20.99 -2.06
C GLU A 94 13.68 -22.46 -1.68
N GLN A 95 14.56 -23.32 -2.19
CA GLN A 95 14.59 -24.74 -1.92
C GLN A 95 16.04 -25.21 -1.94
N ASP A 96 16.50 -25.78 -0.83
CA ASP A 96 17.76 -26.50 -0.78
C ASP A 96 17.52 -28.02 -0.66
N ALA A 97 18.57 -28.79 -0.40
CA ALA A 97 18.46 -30.24 -0.22
C ALA A 97 17.69 -30.66 1.05
N ARG A 98 17.32 -29.73 1.93
CA ARG A 98 16.66 -29.99 3.22
C ARG A 98 15.20 -29.54 3.21
N THR A 99 14.91 -28.35 2.71
CA THR A 99 13.62 -27.68 2.95
C THR A 99 13.30 -26.66 1.87
N ALA A 100 12.02 -26.32 1.73
CA ALA A 100 11.53 -25.29 0.83
C ALA A 100 10.75 -24.22 1.58
N TYR A 101 10.95 -22.97 1.19
CA TYR A 101 10.34 -21.79 1.80
C TYR A 101 9.84 -20.80 0.76
N PHE A 102 8.77 -20.11 1.12
CA PHE A 102 8.25 -18.95 0.42
C PHE A 102 8.50 -17.70 1.26
N TYR A 103 9.05 -16.66 0.64
CA TYR A 103 9.38 -15.41 1.30
C TYR A 103 8.80 -14.21 0.55
N ILE A 104 8.47 -13.15 1.29
CA ILE A 104 8.29 -11.79 0.76
C ILE A 104 9.41 -10.92 1.35
N TRP A 105 10.22 -10.37 0.45
CA TRP A 105 11.35 -9.51 0.74
C TRP A 105 11.05 -8.07 0.37
N PRO A 106 11.13 -7.14 1.33
CA PRO A 106 11.21 -5.73 1.02
C PRO A 106 12.48 -5.43 0.23
N THR A 107 12.37 -4.52 -0.74
CA THR A 107 13.55 -3.98 -1.43
C THR A 107 14.39 -3.12 -0.49
N ASP A 108 15.63 -2.79 -0.90
CA ASP A 108 16.56 -2.02 -0.05
C ASP A 108 15.98 -0.71 0.46
N LEU A 109 15.09 -0.07 -0.30
CA LEU A 109 14.36 1.15 0.11
C LEU A 109 13.45 0.92 1.34
N PHE A 110 12.94 -0.30 1.51
CA PHE A 110 11.97 -0.64 2.55
C PHE A 110 12.48 -1.62 3.61
N ARG A 111 13.70 -2.17 3.45
CA ARG A 111 14.29 -3.15 4.39
C ARG A 111 14.49 -2.62 5.81
N SER A 112 14.59 -1.30 5.99
CA SER A 112 14.65 -0.69 7.33
C SER A 112 13.27 -0.54 8.00
N GLN A 113 12.19 -0.57 7.22
CA GLN A 113 10.82 -0.36 7.68
C GLN A 113 10.08 -1.67 7.86
N TYR A 114 10.29 -2.62 6.95
CA TYR A 114 9.61 -3.90 6.96
C TYR A 114 10.61 -5.05 7.04
N ALA A 115 10.31 -6.01 7.92
CA ALA A 115 11.06 -7.26 7.98
C ALA A 115 10.64 -8.24 6.86
N VAL A 116 11.50 -9.19 6.54
CA VAL A 116 11.15 -10.31 5.63
C VAL A 116 10.00 -11.12 6.23
N ARG A 117 9.09 -11.60 5.39
CA ARG A 117 8.03 -12.54 5.79
C ARG A 117 8.31 -13.91 5.19
N GLY A 118 8.30 -14.95 6.03
CA GLY A 118 8.53 -16.32 5.60
C GLY A 118 7.32 -17.24 5.78
N CYS A 119 7.28 -18.29 4.96
CA CYS A 119 6.34 -19.40 5.07
C CYS A 119 7.08 -20.69 4.73
N TRP A 120 7.11 -21.64 5.65
CA TRP A 120 7.62 -22.98 5.38
C TRP A 120 6.67 -23.70 4.42
N LEU A 121 7.21 -24.39 3.40
CA LEU A 121 6.41 -25.10 2.40
C LEU A 121 6.42 -26.62 2.61
N ARG A 122 7.61 -27.22 2.72
CA ARG A 122 7.80 -28.66 2.92
C ARG A 122 9.23 -29.00 3.36
N ASN A 123 9.38 -30.18 3.93
CA ASN A 123 10.69 -30.79 4.18
C ASN A 123 11.06 -31.73 3.01
N LEU A 124 12.30 -31.64 2.55
CA LEU A 124 12.94 -32.56 1.61
C LEU A 124 13.78 -33.63 2.32
N LEU A 125 13.80 -33.58 3.65
CA LEU A 125 14.28 -34.65 4.53
C LEU A 125 13.14 -35.12 5.43
N PRO A 126 13.23 -36.31 6.05
CA PRO A 126 12.24 -36.75 7.03
C PRO A 126 12.05 -35.73 8.15
N ALA A 127 10.80 -35.51 8.57
CA ALA A 127 10.45 -34.51 9.57
C ALA A 127 11.07 -34.88 10.93
N PRO A 128 11.87 -33.99 11.54
CA PRO A 128 12.51 -34.27 12.82
C PRO A 128 11.47 -34.37 13.95
N ALA A 129 11.75 -35.20 14.95
CA ALA A 129 10.86 -35.35 16.10
C ALA A 129 10.77 -34.06 16.95
N GLN A 130 11.81 -33.24 16.93
CA GLN A 130 11.90 -31.98 17.69
C GLN A 130 12.16 -30.80 16.74
N GLU A 131 11.99 -29.59 17.26
CA GLU A 131 12.30 -28.34 16.53
C GLU A 131 13.77 -28.33 16.09
N ASP A 132 14.03 -27.95 14.84
CA ASP A 132 15.37 -27.86 14.24
C ASP A 132 16.12 -26.62 14.74
N ARG A 133 16.41 -26.60 16.04
CA ARG A 133 17.04 -25.45 16.74
C ARG A 133 18.44 -25.16 16.25
N GLU A 134 19.18 -26.20 15.88
CA GLU A 134 20.54 -26.05 15.34
C GLU A 134 20.52 -25.22 14.05
N ALA A 135 19.62 -25.53 13.11
CA ALA A 135 19.47 -24.74 11.90
C ALA A 135 19.09 -23.28 12.22
N MET A 136 18.15 -23.07 13.15
CA MET A 136 17.73 -21.73 13.56
C MET A 136 18.88 -20.91 14.17
N GLU A 137 19.69 -21.52 15.04
CA GLU A 137 20.86 -20.87 15.67
C GLU A 137 21.96 -20.53 14.65
N GLN A 138 22.09 -21.34 13.60
CA GLN A 138 23.04 -21.14 12.51
C GLN A 138 22.53 -20.20 11.41
N GLY A 139 21.28 -19.71 11.52
CA GLY A 139 20.65 -18.89 10.47
C GLY A 139 20.34 -19.66 9.18
N ILE A 140 20.22 -20.98 9.26
CA ILE A 140 19.83 -21.88 8.17
C ILE A 140 18.32 -22.09 8.24
N ALA A 141 17.68 -22.26 7.08
CA ALA A 141 16.26 -22.57 7.00
C ALA A 141 15.94 -23.89 7.75
N PRO A 142 15.12 -23.85 8.82
CA PRO A 142 14.87 -25.04 9.63
C PRO A 142 13.91 -26.03 8.97
N LEU A 143 14.04 -27.31 9.31
CA LEU A 143 12.99 -28.30 9.04
C LEU A 143 11.79 -28.07 9.98
N LEU A 144 10.57 -28.30 9.49
CA LEU A 144 9.39 -28.32 10.36
C LEU A 144 9.30 -29.68 11.08
N SER A 145 9.07 -29.69 12.39
CA SER A 145 9.01 -30.95 13.15
C SER A 145 7.75 -31.77 12.84
N ALA A 146 7.84 -33.08 13.08
CA ALA A 146 6.83 -34.09 12.78
C ALA A 146 5.43 -33.76 13.35
N GLU A 147 5.36 -33.14 14.53
CA GLU A 147 4.08 -32.73 15.16
C GLU A 147 3.28 -31.73 14.30
N TYR A 148 3.96 -30.94 13.46
CA TYR A 148 3.34 -29.88 12.67
C TYR A 148 3.24 -30.20 11.18
N CYS A 149 3.86 -31.30 10.71
CA CYS A 149 3.90 -31.67 9.30
C CYS A 149 2.72 -32.55 8.90
N ARG A 150 2.19 -32.33 7.69
CA ARG A 150 1.24 -33.23 7.04
C ARG A 150 1.91 -34.53 6.59
N ASN A 151 3.14 -34.43 6.09
CA ASN A 151 3.94 -35.55 5.60
C ASN A 151 5.18 -35.72 6.50
N LEU A 152 5.47 -36.95 6.93
CA LEU A 152 6.60 -37.24 7.81
C LEU A 152 7.87 -37.65 7.05
N GLU A 153 7.70 -38.22 5.86
CA GLU A 153 8.80 -38.59 4.97
C GLU A 153 9.25 -37.38 4.14
N ALA A 154 10.44 -37.49 3.55
CA ALA A 154 10.94 -36.50 2.60
C ALA A 154 9.96 -36.31 1.43
N GLU A 155 9.56 -35.06 1.17
CA GLU A 155 8.78 -34.70 0.00
C GLU A 155 9.69 -34.43 -1.21
N PRO A 156 9.20 -34.66 -2.44
CA PRO A 156 9.96 -34.35 -3.64
C PRO A 156 10.18 -32.84 -3.81
N GLU A 157 11.29 -32.50 -4.46
CA GLU A 157 11.60 -31.16 -4.96
C GLU A 157 10.45 -30.59 -5.79
N PHE A 158 10.22 -29.27 -5.66
CA PHE A 158 9.32 -28.56 -6.55
C PHE A 158 9.90 -28.46 -7.96
N ASP A 159 9.04 -28.65 -8.96
CA ASP A 159 9.33 -28.25 -10.33
C ASP A 159 9.06 -26.74 -10.48
N PRO A 160 10.07 -25.91 -10.82
CA PRO A 160 9.87 -24.48 -11.04
C PRO A 160 8.76 -24.15 -12.05
N ALA A 161 8.56 -24.97 -13.07
CA ALA A 161 7.54 -24.75 -14.10
C ALA A 161 6.11 -24.88 -13.56
N GLY A 162 5.93 -25.56 -12.42
CA GLY A 162 4.64 -25.70 -11.76
C GLY A 162 4.28 -24.55 -10.82
N LEU A 163 5.25 -23.68 -10.47
CA LEU A 163 5.05 -22.63 -9.47
C LEU A 163 4.45 -21.36 -10.10
N GLN A 164 3.51 -20.76 -9.38
CA GLN A 164 2.95 -19.46 -9.72
C GLN A 164 2.77 -18.62 -8.45
N VAL A 165 3.40 -17.45 -8.41
CA VAL A 165 3.14 -16.44 -7.38
C VAL A 165 2.05 -15.51 -7.89
N LEU A 166 1.02 -15.28 -7.07
CA LEU A 166 0.01 -14.25 -7.31
C LEU A 166 0.03 -13.26 -6.15
N TRP A 167 0.30 -11.99 -6.46
CA TRP A 167 0.22 -10.91 -5.49
C TRP A 167 -1.23 -10.59 -5.13
N GLU A 168 -1.48 -10.14 -3.90
CA GLU A 168 -2.77 -9.56 -3.55
C GLU A 168 -2.99 -8.27 -4.37
N PRO A 169 -4.24 -7.90 -4.70
CA PRO A 169 -4.53 -6.64 -5.40
C PRO A 169 -3.95 -5.38 -4.70
N SER A 170 -3.75 -5.44 -3.38
CA SER A 170 -3.06 -4.41 -2.59
C SER A 170 -1.54 -4.37 -2.74
N ASP A 171 -0.91 -5.29 -3.51
CA ASP A 171 0.54 -5.45 -3.72
C ASP A 171 1.42 -5.79 -2.51
N ASP A 172 0.85 -5.91 -1.30
CA ASP A 172 1.62 -6.04 -0.07
C ASP A 172 1.67 -7.47 0.51
N GLY A 173 0.87 -8.38 -0.06
CA GLY A 173 0.87 -9.82 0.25
C GLY A 173 0.90 -10.69 -1.00
N ALA A 174 1.09 -12.00 -0.83
CA ALA A 174 1.09 -12.93 -1.95
C ALA A 174 0.69 -14.37 -1.57
N ALA A 175 0.18 -15.09 -2.57
CA ALA A 175 -0.14 -16.50 -2.53
C ALA A 175 0.76 -17.28 -3.51
N LEU A 176 1.20 -18.47 -3.07
CA LEU A 176 1.98 -19.40 -3.88
C LEU A 176 1.10 -20.58 -4.30
N TRP A 177 1.10 -20.85 -5.60
CA TRP A 177 0.37 -21.95 -6.23
C TRP A 177 1.35 -22.94 -6.86
N TYR A 178 1.00 -24.22 -6.85
CA TYR A 178 1.74 -25.28 -7.52
C TYR A 178 0.80 -26.17 -8.29
N TYR A 179 0.97 -26.23 -9.62
CA TYR A 179 0.07 -26.94 -10.54
C TYR A 179 -1.42 -26.63 -10.27
N GLY A 180 -1.73 -25.36 -10.00
CA GLY A 180 -3.08 -24.85 -9.75
C GLY A 180 -3.62 -25.09 -8.32
N GLN A 181 -2.87 -25.74 -7.44
CA GLN A 181 -3.22 -25.92 -6.02
C GLN A 181 -2.57 -24.84 -5.15
N LEU A 182 -3.33 -24.29 -4.20
CA LEU A 182 -2.80 -23.29 -3.28
C LEU A 182 -1.86 -23.95 -2.26
N LEU A 183 -0.60 -23.55 -2.24
CA LEU A 183 0.41 -24.07 -1.32
C LEU A 183 0.59 -23.19 -0.09
N ALA A 184 0.67 -21.88 -0.28
CA ALA A 184 0.95 -20.96 0.81
C ALA A 184 0.34 -19.59 0.60
N VAL A 185 0.09 -18.90 1.71
CA VAL A 185 -0.36 -17.49 1.73
C VAL A 185 0.45 -16.73 2.76
N ILE A 186 0.99 -15.58 2.35
CA ILE A 186 1.55 -14.55 3.23
C ILE A 186 0.65 -13.31 3.05
N PRO A 187 -0.27 -13.03 4.00
CA PRO A 187 -1.20 -11.92 3.88
C PRO A 187 -0.49 -10.57 3.94
N GLY A 188 -0.96 -9.57 3.19
CA GLY A 188 -0.30 -8.27 3.12
C GLY A 188 -0.27 -7.51 4.44
N TRP A 189 -1.36 -7.56 5.20
CA TRP A 189 -1.43 -6.95 6.54
C TRP A 189 -0.34 -7.45 7.51
N SER A 190 0.21 -8.65 7.28
CA SER A 190 1.27 -9.20 8.12
C SER A 190 2.56 -8.39 8.03
N LEU A 191 2.76 -7.63 6.95
CA LEU A 191 3.93 -6.76 6.74
C LEU A 191 4.03 -5.64 7.78
N TYR A 192 2.90 -5.20 8.34
CA TYR A 192 2.80 -4.02 9.22
C TYR A 192 2.82 -4.35 10.71
N GLN A 193 3.16 -5.59 11.06
CA GLN A 193 3.31 -6.02 12.46
C GLN A 193 4.61 -6.80 12.66
N ASP A 194 5.08 -6.89 13.89
CA ASP A 194 6.32 -7.61 14.21
C ASP A 194 6.20 -9.13 14.03
N LYS A 195 4.98 -9.65 14.17
CA LYS A 195 4.74 -11.10 14.15
C LYS A 195 4.63 -11.63 12.72
N GLN A 196 5.45 -12.64 12.41
CA GLN A 196 5.29 -13.42 11.19
C GLN A 196 3.95 -14.16 11.19
N VAL A 197 3.16 -13.94 10.14
CA VAL A 197 1.92 -14.66 9.88
C VAL A 197 1.96 -15.16 8.45
N SER A 198 1.82 -16.47 8.32
CA SER A 198 1.75 -17.16 7.04
C SER A 198 1.03 -18.49 7.21
N PHE A 199 0.55 -19.03 6.10
CA PHE A 199 -0.26 -20.23 6.06
C PHE A 199 0.28 -21.18 5.01
N SER A 200 0.47 -22.46 5.37
CA SER A 200 1.05 -23.48 4.50
C SER A 200 0.17 -24.71 4.44
N ALA A 201 -0.02 -25.25 3.23
CA ALA A 201 -0.77 -26.49 2.99
C ALA A 201 -0.12 -27.70 3.68
N GLY A 202 1.22 -27.72 3.79
CA GLY A 202 1.96 -28.79 4.45
C GLY A 202 1.86 -28.77 5.98
N CYS A 203 1.38 -27.67 6.58
CA CYS A 203 1.29 -27.50 8.02
C CYS A 203 -0.07 -27.97 8.56
N ILE A 204 -0.08 -28.74 9.65
CA ILE A 204 -1.31 -29.25 10.30
C ILE A 204 -1.61 -28.60 11.65
N LYS A 205 -0.63 -27.94 12.28
CA LYS A 205 -0.80 -27.20 13.53
C LYS A 205 0.09 -25.96 13.60
N LYS A 206 -0.44 -24.87 14.16
CA LYS A 206 0.26 -23.57 14.28
C LYS A 206 1.56 -23.72 15.05
N ASN A 207 2.62 -23.12 14.52
CA ASN A 207 3.96 -23.09 15.09
C ASN A 207 4.64 -21.74 14.83
N ARG A 208 5.95 -21.63 15.09
CA ARG A 208 6.72 -20.39 14.91
C ARG A 208 6.92 -20.02 13.43
N LEU A 209 7.02 -20.99 12.54
CA LEU A 209 7.37 -20.80 11.13
C LEU A 209 6.15 -20.50 10.27
N THR A 210 5.01 -21.14 10.55
CA THR A 210 3.77 -21.00 9.77
C THR A 210 2.54 -21.52 10.55
N ALA A 211 1.35 -21.25 10.03
CA ALA A 211 0.09 -21.87 10.45
C ALA A 211 -0.48 -22.80 9.35
N PRO A 212 -1.46 -23.66 9.68
CA PRO A 212 -2.15 -24.48 8.71
C PRO A 212 -2.95 -23.64 7.73
N LEU A 213 -2.80 -23.92 6.42
CA LEU A 213 -3.64 -23.28 5.41
C LEU A 213 -5.08 -23.77 5.46
N GLY A 214 -5.31 -25.06 5.71
CA GLY A 214 -6.66 -25.62 5.77
C GLY A 214 -7.38 -25.56 4.42
N SER A 215 -8.61 -25.07 4.42
CA SER A 215 -9.52 -24.96 3.28
C SER A 215 -10.32 -23.65 3.35
N ALA A 216 -11.05 -23.31 2.28
CA ALA A 216 -11.95 -22.15 2.26
C ALA A 216 -12.97 -22.13 3.42
N SER A 217 -13.35 -23.28 3.99
CA SER A 217 -14.31 -23.37 5.11
C SER A 217 -13.66 -23.29 6.49
N THR A 218 -12.33 -23.31 6.57
CA THR A 218 -11.59 -23.35 7.84
C THR A 218 -10.59 -22.20 7.97
N ASN A 219 -10.30 -21.50 6.86
CA ASN A 219 -9.38 -20.39 6.81
C ASN A 219 -9.79 -19.38 5.73
N ASP A 220 -10.16 -18.18 6.14
CA ASP A 220 -10.58 -17.10 5.24
C ASP A 220 -9.48 -16.69 4.25
N TYR A 221 -8.19 -16.88 4.60
CA TYR A 221 -7.08 -16.59 3.69
C TYR A 221 -7.02 -17.53 2.49
N TYR A 222 -7.54 -18.76 2.61
CA TYR A 222 -7.72 -19.63 1.46
C TYR A 222 -8.77 -19.04 0.51
N ALA A 223 -9.93 -18.65 1.05
CA ALA A 223 -11.01 -18.09 0.25
C ALA A 223 -10.58 -16.78 -0.44
N ARG A 224 -9.86 -15.92 0.28
CA ARG A 224 -9.27 -14.69 -0.28
C ARG A 224 -8.27 -14.98 -1.39
N ALA A 225 -7.37 -15.95 -1.22
CA ALA A 225 -6.42 -16.31 -2.27
C ALA A 225 -7.11 -16.78 -3.56
N GLU A 226 -8.20 -17.55 -3.45
CA GLU A 226 -9.03 -17.92 -4.61
C GLU A 226 -9.69 -16.71 -5.28
N GLN A 227 -10.24 -15.77 -4.49
CA GLN A 227 -10.79 -14.52 -5.01
C GLN A 227 -9.73 -13.68 -5.73
N GLN A 228 -8.52 -13.59 -5.18
CA GLN A 228 -7.39 -12.89 -5.79
C GLN A 228 -6.99 -13.54 -7.12
N ARG A 229 -6.96 -14.88 -7.18
CA ARG A 229 -6.71 -15.60 -8.44
C ARG A 229 -7.78 -15.32 -9.48
N GLN A 230 -9.04 -15.23 -9.06
CA GLN A 230 -10.14 -14.87 -9.96
C GLN A 230 -10.02 -13.43 -10.45
N PHE A 231 -9.73 -12.48 -9.56
CA PHE A 231 -9.47 -11.08 -9.92
C PHE A 231 -8.42 -10.98 -11.04
N TRP A 232 -7.25 -11.62 -10.88
CA TRP A 232 -6.21 -11.57 -11.90
C TRP A 232 -6.58 -12.22 -13.23
N ARG A 233 -7.47 -13.23 -13.22
CA ARG A 233 -8.00 -13.84 -14.44
C ARG A 233 -8.93 -12.89 -15.18
N GLU A 234 -9.80 -12.20 -14.47
CA GLU A 234 -10.72 -11.21 -15.04
C GLU A 234 -9.95 -10.06 -15.68
N TRP A 235 -8.86 -9.61 -15.05
CA TRP A 235 -8.02 -8.53 -15.59
C TRP A 235 -7.02 -8.97 -16.67
N HIS A 236 -6.93 -10.26 -17.00
CA HIS A 236 -5.91 -10.77 -17.92
C HIS A 236 -6.08 -10.29 -19.37
N ASP A 237 -7.32 -10.14 -19.83
CA ASP A 237 -7.64 -9.78 -21.23
C ASP A 237 -7.95 -8.29 -21.44
N GLY A 238 -7.94 -7.49 -20.36
CA GLY A 238 -8.19 -6.05 -20.38
C GLY A 238 -9.66 -5.63 -20.45
N SER A 239 -10.61 -6.56 -20.62
CA SER A 239 -12.04 -6.24 -20.81
C SER A 239 -12.69 -5.61 -19.57
N GLU A 240 -12.14 -5.83 -18.38
CA GLU A 240 -12.62 -5.22 -17.14
C GLU A 240 -12.38 -3.70 -17.09
N TRP A 241 -11.34 -3.21 -17.77
CA TRP A 241 -11.08 -1.77 -17.80
C TRP A 241 -12.22 -1.01 -18.45
N ASP A 242 -12.72 -1.49 -19.59
CA ASP A 242 -13.80 -0.82 -20.33
C ASP A 242 -15.04 -0.63 -19.46
N LYS A 243 -15.38 -1.64 -18.63
CA LYS A 243 -16.51 -1.56 -17.70
C LYS A 243 -16.25 -0.52 -16.60
N VAL A 244 -15.06 -0.56 -15.98
CA VAL A 244 -14.69 0.39 -14.93
C VAL A 244 -14.68 1.82 -15.45
N GLN A 245 -14.08 2.03 -16.62
CA GLN A 245 -14.04 3.32 -17.30
C GLN A 245 -15.45 3.83 -17.61
N GLN A 246 -16.32 3.00 -18.20
CA GLN A 246 -17.69 3.39 -18.54
C GLN A 246 -18.52 3.76 -17.30
N ASP A 247 -18.45 2.95 -16.24
CA ASP A 247 -19.19 3.19 -14.99
C ASP A 247 -18.79 4.52 -14.34
N LEU A 248 -17.48 4.77 -14.21
CA LEU A 248 -16.95 5.99 -13.62
C LEU A 248 -17.27 7.20 -14.51
N MET A 249 -17.08 7.06 -15.83
CA MET A 249 -17.38 8.16 -16.75
C MET A 249 -18.85 8.55 -16.74
N ALA A 250 -19.76 7.58 -16.78
CA ALA A 250 -21.19 7.84 -16.70
C ALA A 250 -21.56 8.56 -15.39
N CYS A 251 -20.93 8.18 -14.28
CA CYS A 251 -21.09 8.84 -12.98
C CYS A 251 -20.64 10.31 -13.03
N TYR A 252 -19.46 10.59 -13.58
CA TYR A 252 -18.92 11.94 -13.69
C TYR A 252 -19.69 12.80 -14.70
N GLN A 253 -20.08 12.24 -15.84
CA GLN A 253 -20.86 12.95 -16.86
C GLN A 253 -22.25 13.31 -16.36
N ALA A 254 -22.89 12.45 -15.56
CA ALA A 254 -24.15 12.79 -14.92
C ALA A 254 -24.03 13.99 -13.96
N ARG A 255 -22.84 14.21 -13.38
CA ARG A 255 -22.61 15.29 -12.41
C ARG A 255 -22.08 16.59 -13.03
N PHE A 256 -21.19 16.49 -14.01
CA PHE A 256 -20.42 17.61 -14.56
C PHE A 256 -20.61 17.81 -16.07
N GLY A 257 -21.39 16.96 -16.74
CA GLY A 257 -21.55 16.97 -18.19
C GLY A 257 -20.44 16.23 -18.92
N GLU A 258 -20.51 16.21 -20.25
CA GLU A 258 -19.56 15.48 -21.10
C GLU A 258 -18.10 15.82 -20.80
N SER A 259 -17.23 14.82 -20.90
CA SER A 259 -15.81 15.05 -20.76
C SER A 259 -15.28 15.85 -21.95
N VAL A 260 -14.48 16.88 -21.67
CA VAL A 260 -13.84 17.70 -22.71
C VAL A 260 -12.51 17.11 -23.14
N LYS A 261 -11.79 16.43 -22.23
CA LYS A 261 -10.49 15.79 -22.48
C LYS A 261 -10.30 14.58 -21.56
N TYR A 262 -9.52 13.63 -22.02
CA TYR A 262 -9.19 12.39 -21.33
C TYR A 262 -7.69 12.13 -21.43
N TYR A 263 -7.05 11.84 -20.30
CA TYR A 263 -5.60 11.66 -20.20
C TYR A 263 -5.30 10.30 -19.59
N ALA A 264 -4.64 9.40 -20.34
CA ALA A 264 -4.10 8.16 -19.76
C ALA A 264 -2.86 8.49 -18.90
N ILE A 265 -2.78 7.94 -17.69
CA ILE A 265 -1.74 8.23 -16.70
C ILE A 265 -1.06 6.97 -16.14
N ASP A 266 -1.40 5.81 -16.67
CA ASP A 266 -0.85 4.50 -16.32
C ASP A 266 0.49 4.18 -17.02
N GLN A 267 0.88 5.02 -18.01
CA GLN A 267 2.11 4.85 -18.79
C GLN A 267 2.21 3.47 -19.47
N GLY A 268 1.07 2.87 -19.83
CA GLY A 268 0.99 1.54 -20.44
C GLY A 268 1.20 0.37 -19.47
N SER A 269 1.15 0.64 -18.15
CA SER A 269 1.32 -0.36 -17.10
C SER A 269 -0.02 -0.65 -16.40
N TRP A 270 -0.14 -1.82 -15.77
CA TRP A 270 -1.32 -2.14 -14.97
C TRP A 270 -1.18 -1.55 -13.54
N PRO A 271 -2.25 -1.03 -12.92
CA PRO A 271 -3.61 -0.92 -13.45
C PRO A 271 -3.77 0.23 -14.45
N PRO A 272 -4.66 0.09 -15.43
CA PRO A 272 -5.02 1.20 -16.31
C PRO A 272 -5.65 2.33 -15.49
N MET A 273 -5.23 3.55 -15.78
CA MET A 273 -5.62 4.74 -15.03
C MET A 273 -5.68 5.94 -15.95
N ALA A 274 -6.63 6.83 -15.68
CA ALA A 274 -6.82 8.04 -16.45
C ALA A 274 -7.27 9.22 -15.60
N ILE A 275 -7.28 10.40 -16.20
CA ILE A 275 -7.94 11.60 -15.68
C ILE A 275 -8.96 12.05 -16.73
N SER A 276 -10.22 12.22 -16.32
CA SER A 276 -11.22 12.91 -17.13
C SER A 276 -11.29 14.37 -16.74
N GLN A 277 -11.35 15.24 -17.75
CA GLN A 277 -11.57 16.67 -17.58
C GLN A 277 -13.00 17.02 -17.97
N HIS A 278 -13.65 17.86 -17.17
CA HIS A 278 -14.99 18.37 -17.41
C HIS A 278 -15.03 19.89 -17.21
N TRP A 279 -15.95 20.54 -17.92
CA TRP A 279 -16.26 21.95 -17.75
C TRP A 279 -17.72 22.11 -17.33
N HIS A 280 -17.94 22.61 -16.12
CA HIS A 280 -19.28 22.73 -15.57
C HIS A 280 -19.43 24.01 -14.77
N GLN A 281 -20.43 24.83 -15.11
CA GLN A 281 -20.77 26.05 -14.36
C GLN A 281 -19.57 26.97 -14.07
N GLY A 282 -18.66 27.14 -15.05
CA GLY A 282 -17.49 28.00 -14.90
C GLY A 282 -16.29 27.35 -14.19
N VAL A 283 -16.37 26.06 -13.86
CA VAL A 283 -15.33 25.34 -13.10
C VAL A 283 -14.74 24.22 -13.96
N TRP A 284 -13.41 24.09 -13.91
CA TRP A 284 -12.68 22.94 -14.43
C TRP A 284 -12.64 21.83 -13.38
N TYR A 285 -13.13 20.64 -13.74
CA TYR A 285 -13.06 19.44 -12.89
C TYR A 285 -12.14 18.40 -13.51
N PHE A 286 -11.26 17.83 -12.70
CA PHE A 286 -10.36 16.74 -13.05
C PHE A 286 -10.61 15.58 -12.09
N LEU A 287 -10.89 14.40 -12.61
CA LEU A 287 -11.29 13.24 -11.81
C LEU A 287 -10.49 12.03 -12.27
N THR A 288 -9.87 11.31 -11.34
CA THR A 288 -9.14 10.09 -11.67
C THR A 288 -10.11 8.96 -12.00
N LEU A 289 -9.64 8.05 -12.84
CA LEU A 289 -10.28 6.77 -13.10
C LEU A 289 -9.24 5.69 -12.87
N GLY A 290 -9.64 4.63 -12.18
CA GLY A 290 -8.85 3.41 -12.08
C GLY A 290 -8.00 3.29 -10.83
N MET A 291 -7.83 4.37 -10.05
CA MET A 291 -7.17 4.28 -8.74
C MET A 291 -7.93 3.32 -7.82
N SER A 292 -9.26 3.30 -7.93
CA SER A 292 -10.11 2.40 -7.14
C SER A 292 -10.13 0.94 -7.59
N ILE A 293 -9.45 0.57 -8.69
CA ILE A 293 -9.33 -0.83 -9.16
C ILE A 293 -8.68 -1.71 -8.09
N ARG A 294 -7.75 -1.14 -7.33
CA ARG A 294 -6.99 -1.85 -6.31
C ARG A 294 -7.34 -1.31 -4.92
N PRO A 295 -7.43 -2.16 -3.89
CA PRO A 295 -7.37 -1.69 -2.53
C PRO A 295 -5.96 -1.13 -2.24
N MET A 296 -5.89 -0.06 -1.44
CA MET A 296 -4.63 0.52 -0.97
C MET A 296 -4.00 -0.37 0.12
N PRO A 297 -2.66 -0.46 0.18
CA PRO A 297 -1.93 -1.12 1.25
C PRO A 297 -2.29 -0.56 2.64
N GLN A 298 -1.95 -1.28 3.71
CA GLN A 298 -2.18 -0.92 5.13
C GLN A 298 -3.63 -0.81 5.60
N VAL A 299 -4.61 -0.53 4.73
CA VAL A 299 -5.96 -0.22 5.19
C VAL A 299 -6.64 -1.40 5.90
N ASP A 300 -6.48 -2.62 5.37
CA ASP A 300 -6.97 -3.84 6.02
C ASP A 300 -6.33 -4.07 7.40
N TYR A 301 -5.11 -3.58 7.64
CA TYR A 301 -4.44 -3.64 8.94
C TYR A 301 -4.94 -2.56 9.91
N LEU A 302 -5.11 -1.33 9.42
CA LEU A 302 -5.44 -0.17 10.25
C LEU A 302 -6.92 -0.13 10.67
N PHE A 303 -7.82 -0.62 9.81
CA PHE A 303 -9.27 -0.41 9.96
C PHE A 303 -10.07 -1.70 10.14
N ASP A 304 -9.44 -2.88 10.02
CA ASP A 304 -10.07 -4.20 10.24
C ASP A 304 -11.43 -4.31 9.52
N GLU A 305 -12.54 -4.51 10.23
CA GLU A 305 -13.89 -4.62 9.65
C GLU A 305 -14.36 -3.36 8.91
N LEU A 306 -13.78 -2.20 9.22
CA LEU A 306 -14.09 -0.93 8.55
C LEU A 306 -13.28 -0.72 7.28
N ALA A 307 -12.28 -1.55 6.97
CA ALA A 307 -11.42 -1.41 5.81
C ALA A 307 -12.15 -1.23 4.46
N PRO A 308 -13.31 -1.89 4.18
CA PRO A 308 -14.10 -1.66 2.97
C PRO A 308 -14.54 -0.21 2.72
N GLN A 309 -14.51 0.65 3.76
CA GLN A 309 -14.89 2.06 3.68
C GLN A 309 -13.73 2.98 3.28
N TYR A 310 -12.48 2.52 3.44
CA TYR A 310 -11.29 3.36 3.31
C TYR A 310 -10.32 2.87 2.23
N ARG A 311 -10.39 1.58 1.85
CA ARG A 311 -9.32 0.97 1.04
C ARG A 311 -9.36 1.33 -0.43
N ARG A 312 -10.39 1.99 -0.94
CA ARG A 312 -10.49 2.39 -2.35
C ARG A 312 -10.89 3.84 -2.45
N ILE A 313 -10.14 4.60 -3.23
CA ILE A 313 -10.41 6.01 -3.49
C ILE A 313 -10.27 6.34 -4.97
N GLU A 314 -10.89 7.45 -5.37
CA GLU A 314 -10.50 8.24 -6.53
C GLU A 314 -10.13 9.64 -6.03
N LEU A 315 -9.30 10.35 -6.77
CA LEU A 315 -8.93 11.73 -6.50
C LEU A 315 -9.66 12.67 -7.47
N GLY A 316 -10.05 13.83 -6.96
CA GLY A 316 -10.63 14.92 -7.74
C GLY A 316 -9.90 16.23 -7.52
N MET A 317 -9.93 17.12 -8.50
CA MET A 317 -9.52 18.51 -8.36
C MET A 317 -10.53 19.41 -9.07
N ALA A 318 -10.90 20.53 -8.44
CA ALA A 318 -11.81 21.51 -9.02
C ALA A 318 -11.18 22.90 -8.98
N VAL A 319 -11.25 23.64 -10.08
CA VAL A 319 -10.54 24.92 -10.26
C VAL A 319 -11.49 25.94 -10.87
N ASP A 320 -11.64 27.09 -10.23
CA ASP A 320 -12.47 28.17 -10.75
C ASP A 320 -11.87 28.73 -12.06
N GLY A 321 -12.66 28.70 -13.14
CA GLY A 321 -12.23 29.16 -14.46
C GLY A 321 -12.13 30.68 -14.58
N GLU A 322 -12.68 31.44 -13.63
CA GLU A 322 -12.44 32.89 -13.53
C GLU A 322 -11.03 33.20 -13.01
N VAL A 323 -10.42 32.27 -12.27
CA VAL A 323 -9.08 32.41 -11.69
C VAL A 323 -8.01 31.86 -12.64
N MET A 324 -8.25 30.71 -13.24
CA MET A 324 -7.25 30.00 -14.05
C MET A 324 -7.77 29.69 -15.44
N THR A 325 -6.88 29.89 -16.42
CA THR A 325 -7.08 29.36 -17.77
C THR A 325 -7.09 27.83 -17.73
N GLU A 326 -7.68 27.21 -18.75
CA GLU A 326 -7.65 25.75 -18.89
C GLU A 326 -6.23 25.18 -18.80
N GLY A 327 -5.26 25.79 -19.48
CA GLY A 327 -3.88 25.31 -19.50
C GLY A 327 -3.23 25.31 -18.11
N ASN A 328 -3.44 26.36 -17.32
CA ASN A 328 -2.91 26.44 -15.96
C ASN A 328 -3.63 25.45 -15.02
N ALA A 329 -4.95 25.26 -15.20
CA ALA A 329 -5.71 24.29 -14.44
C ALA A 329 -5.25 22.85 -14.75
N VAL A 330 -4.97 22.54 -16.03
CA VAL A 330 -4.40 21.26 -16.45
C VAL A 330 -3.01 21.05 -15.85
N GLN A 331 -2.15 22.07 -15.84
CA GLN A 331 -0.83 21.98 -15.22
C GLN A 331 -0.94 21.68 -13.73
N MET A 332 -1.81 22.37 -13.00
CA MET A 332 -2.02 22.08 -11.58
C MET A 332 -2.59 20.66 -11.36
N ALA A 333 -3.53 20.23 -12.21
CA ALA A 333 -4.13 18.90 -12.13
C ALA A 333 -3.17 17.76 -12.48
N SER A 334 -1.99 18.02 -13.07
CA SER A 334 -1.00 16.97 -13.29
C SER A 334 -0.47 16.39 -11.97
N ALA A 335 -0.61 17.09 -10.83
CA ALA A 335 -0.35 16.55 -9.51
C ALA A 335 -1.14 15.25 -9.24
N LEU A 336 -2.35 15.12 -9.77
CA LEU A 336 -3.15 13.90 -9.62
C LEU A 336 -2.42 12.68 -10.23
N ALA A 337 -1.74 12.85 -11.36
CA ALA A 337 -0.98 11.77 -12.00
C ALA A 337 0.23 11.31 -11.15
N GLU A 338 0.79 12.20 -10.34
CA GLU A 338 1.84 11.87 -9.37
C GLU A 338 1.25 11.11 -8.17
N PHE A 339 0.07 11.52 -7.71
CA PHE A 339 -0.53 11.03 -6.47
C PHE A 339 -1.15 9.63 -6.57
N VAL A 340 -1.74 9.29 -7.72
CA VAL A 340 -2.49 8.02 -7.86
C VAL A 340 -1.63 6.78 -7.60
N HIS A 341 -0.32 6.82 -7.85
CA HIS A 341 0.57 5.66 -7.66
C HIS A 341 1.10 5.54 -6.23
N LEU A 342 1.03 6.62 -5.44
CA LEU A 342 1.69 6.73 -4.14
C LEU A 342 1.35 5.61 -3.16
N PRO A 343 0.09 5.17 -2.99
CA PRO A 343 -0.24 4.11 -2.03
C PRO A 343 0.61 2.86 -2.23
N TRP A 344 0.67 2.35 -3.47
CA TRP A 344 1.40 1.11 -3.77
C TRP A 344 2.91 1.33 -3.89
N ALA A 345 3.35 2.48 -4.42
CA ALA A 345 4.76 2.81 -4.55
C ALA A 345 5.45 3.03 -3.19
N ARG A 346 4.68 3.36 -2.14
CA ARG A 346 5.18 3.60 -0.78
C ARG A 346 4.65 2.63 0.27
N LEU A 347 3.92 1.58 -0.14
CA LEU A 347 3.27 0.61 0.75
C LEU A 347 2.46 1.31 1.86
N THR A 348 1.67 2.31 1.47
CA THR A 348 0.89 3.20 2.33
C THR A 348 -0.54 3.39 1.80
N TRP A 349 -1.30 4.29 2.40
CA TRP A 349 -2.67 4.63 2.00
C TRP A 349 -2.89 6.14 2.02
N LEU A 350 -3.92 6.58 1.30
CA LEU A 350 -4.36 7.98 1.26
C LEU A 350 -5.77 8.10 1.84
N GLY A 351 -6.00 9.15 2.63
CA GLY A 351 -7.24 9.34 3.37
C GLY A 351 -7.59 10.79 3.60
N GLU A 352 -8.76 11.00 4.21
CA GLU A 352 -9.24 12.32 4.62
C GLU A 352 -8.22 13.01 5.54
N GLY A 353 -7.87 14.25 5.21
CA GLY A 353 -6.92 15.06 5.98
C GLY A 353 -5.44 14.84 5.61
N HIS A 354 -5.10 13.86 4.77
CA HIS A 354 -3.72 13.68 4.34
C HIS A 354 -3.25 14.84 3.45
N THR A 355 -1.95 15.13 3.50
CA THR A 355 -1.32 16.18 2.70
C THR A 355 -0.29 15.59 1.73
N LEU A 356 -0.26 16.11 0.50
CA LEU A 356 0.64 15.67 -0.56
C LEU A 356 1.35 16.88 -1.18
N ALA A 357 2.69 16.86 -1.19
CA ALA A 357 3.49 17.90 -1.84
C ALA A 357 3.62 17.63 -3.35
N SER A 358 3.68 18.68 -4.15
CA SER A 358 3.99 18.58 -5.59
C SER A 358 4.51 19.93 -6.10
N GLU A 359 5.47 19.87 -7.04
CA GLU A 359 6.09 21.06 -7.63
C GLU A 359 5.12 21.86 -8.53
N VAL A 360 4.00 21.25 -8.95
CA VAL A 360 2.97 21.92 -9.76
C VAL A 360 1.89 22.62 -8.91
N ALA A 361 2.10 22.73 -7.59
CA ALA A 361 1.26 23.54 -6.73
C ALA A 361 1.22 25.01 -7.24
N PRO A 362 0.06 25.68 -7.15
CA PRO A 362 -0.08 27.05 -7.63
C PRO A 362 0.73 28.02 -6.78
N VAL A 363 1.13 29.17 -7.35
CA VAL A 363 1.93 30.18 -6.64
C VAL A 363 1.28 30.58 -5.31
N GLY A 364 2.08 30.55 -4.24
CA GLY A 364 1.63 30.82 -2.87
C GLY A 364 1.17 29.57 -2.10
N PHE A 365 1.10 28.42 -2.77
CA PHE A 365 0.79 27.12 -2.22
C PHE A 365 1.96 26.17 -2.48
N ASP A 366 2.09 25.11 -1.69
CA ASP A 366 3.21 24.15 -1.83
C ASP A 366 2.78 22.68 -1.78
N SER A 367 1.54 22.43 -1.37
CA SER A 367 1.01 21.09 -1.13
C SER A 367 -0.49 21.06 -1.39
N PHE A 368 -1.08 19.89 -1.26
CA PHE A 368 -2.51 19.66 -1.42
C PHE A 368 -3.05 18.89 -0.21
N LEU A 369 -4.19 19.32 0.30
CA LEU A 369 -4.99 18.58 1.27
C LEU A 369 -5.95 17.64 0.53
N LEU A 370 -6.05 16.40 0.98
CA LEU A 370 -7.05 15.45 0.53
C LEU A 370 -8.27 15.54 1.45
N ALA A 371 -9.40 16.04 0.94
CA ALA A 371 -10.61 16.19 1.74
C ALA A 371 -11.88 15.98 0.90
N GLY A 372 -12.54 14.84 1.06
CA GLY A 372 -13.87 14.58 0.51
C GLY A 372 -14.93 15.48 1.14
N GLU A 373 -14.84 15.74 2.44
CA GLU A 373 -15.84 16.52 3.17
C GLU A 373 -15.72 18.04 2.97
N LEU A 374 -14.68 18.51 2.27
CA LEU A 374 -14.56 19.92 1.87
C LEU A 374 -15.52 20.28 0.71
N ALA A 375 -16.09 19.27 0.03
CA ALA A 375 -17.17 19.48 -0.90
C ALA A 375 -18.50 19.71 -0.17
N SER A 376 -19.26 20.72 -0.61
CA SER A 376 -20.62 20.96 -0.12
C SER A 376 -21.50 19.74 -0.35
N GLU A 377 -22.55 19.58 0.46
CA GLU A 377 -23.47 18.44 0.33
C GLU A 377 -24.04 18.29 -1.10
N SER A 378 -24.31 19.41 -1.78
CA SER A 378 -24.77 19.42 -3.18
C SER A 378 -23.71 18.95 -4.19
N ALA A 379 -22.44 18.97 -3.83
CA ALA A 379 -21.32 18.53 -4.66
C ALA A 379 -20.86 17.10 -4.34
N GLN A 380 -21.35 16.50 -3.25
CA GLN A 380 -21.06 15.11 -2.91
C GLN A 380 -21.91 14.15 -3.74
N PHE A 381 -21.30 13.06 -4.21
CA PHE A 381 -21.97 11.99 -4.94
C PHE A 381 -21.27 10.66 -4.69
N LYS A 382 -21.96 9.55 -4.98
CA LYS A 382 -21.47 8.20 -4.69
C LYS A 382 -20.87 7.57 -5.94
N LEU A 383 -19.61 7.14 -5.85
CA LEU A 383 -18.96 6.39 -6.92
C LEU A 383 -19.56 4.97 -7.04
N PRO A 384 -19.53 4.38 -8.25
CA PRO A 384 -19.90 2.98 -8.46
C PRO A 384 -19.11 2.03 -7.56
N LYS A 385 -19.76 0.98 -7.04
CA LYS A 385 -19.08 -0.01 -6.20
C LYS A 385 -18.05 -0.81 -6.99
N ARG A 386 -16.91 -1.15 -6.40
CA ARG A 386 -15.87 -2.04 -6.94
C ARG A 386 -15.66 -3.19 -5.96
N ASP A 387 -15.82 -4.44 -6.41
CA ASP A 387 -15.70 -5.65 -5.59
C ASP A 387 -16.50 -5.61 -4.27
N GLY A 388 -17.68 -4.98 -4.29
CA GLY A 388 -18.55 -4.79 -3.12
C GLY A 388 -18.26 -3.53 -2.30
N ASP A 389 -17.05 -3.00 -2.36
CA ASP A 389 -16.61 -1.76 -1.70
C ASP A 389 -17.15 -0.55 -2.46
N ARG A 390 -17.30 0.58 -1.77
CA ARG A 390 -17.63 1.86 -2.42
C ARG A 390 -16.41 2.77 -2.36
N PRO A 391 -15.81 3.13 -3.50
CA PRO A 391 -14.71 4.08 -3.51
C PRO A 391 -15.14 5.45 -2.99
N THR A 392 -14.25 6.10 -2.26
CA THR A 392 -14.42 7.48 -1.78
C THR A 392 -13.75 8.46 -2.74
N LEU A 393 -14.42 9.56 -3.08
CA LEU A 393 -13.80 10.65 -3.83
C LEU A 393 -13.16 11.63 -2.84
N LEU A 394 -11.84 11.81 -2.92
CA LEU A 394 -11.12 12.82 -2.14
C LEU A 394 -10.74 14.01 -3.03
N TRP A 395 -11.12 15.22 -2.61
CA TRP A 395 -10.73 16.43 -3.34
C TRP A 395 -9.33 16.88 -2.93
N THR A 396 -8.51 17.14 -3.94
CA THR A 396 -7.11 17.54 -3.83
C THR A 396 -7.06 19.07 -3.90
N THR A 397 -7.00 19.72 -2.74
CA THR A 397 -7.14 21.17 -2.59
C THR A 397 -5.81 21.81 -2.22
N PRO A 398 -5.29 22.79 -3.00
CA PRO A 398 -4.04 23.47 -2.65
C PRO A 398 -4.05 24.08 -1.24
N ILE A 399 -2.94 23.88 -0.52
CA ILE A 399 -2.66 24.44 0.80
C ILE A 399 -1.27 25.08 0.83
N THR A 400 -1.14 26.09 1.68
CA THR A 400 0.12 26.80 1.90
C THR A 400 1.08 25.97 2.76
N GLU A 401 2.35 26.38 2.82
CA GLU A 401 3.34 25.74 3.68
C GLU A 401 2.92 25.72 5.16
N ALA A 402 2.45 26.86 5.67
CA ALA A 402 2.00 26.98 7.06
C ALA A 402 0.82 26.04 7.34
N GLU A 403 -0.09 25.89 6.37
CA GLU A 403 -1.22 24.97 6.47
C GLU A 403 -0.80 23.51 6.41
N ARG A 404 0.16 23.14 5.55
CA ARG A 404 0.74 21.80 5.58
C ARG A 404 1.35 21.52 6.94
N GLN A 405 2.19 22.42 7.44
CA GLN A 405 2.84 22.25 8.75
C GLN A 405 1.81 22.12 9.87
N PHE A 406 0.74 22.93 9.85
CA PHE A 406 -0.39 22.81 10.77
C PHE A 406 -1.08 21.44 10.65
N ALA A 407 -1.40 20.99 9.44
CA ALA A 407 -2.07 19.71 9.21
C ALA A 407 -1.23 18.51 9.67
N GLN A 408 0.09 18.64 9.64
CA GLN A 408 1.05 17.61 10.00
C GLN A 408 1.50 17.65 11.48
N ALA A 409 1.09 18.68 12.23
CA ALA A 409 1.51 18.89 13.61
C ALA A 409 0.85 17.90 14.60
N ASP A 410 -0.34 17.39 14.28
CA ASP A 410 -1.05 16.42 15.11
C ASP A 410 -1.85 15.42 14.26
N GLU A 411 -2.27 14.30 14.87
CA GLU A 411 -3.00 13.20 14.20
C GLU A 411 -4.30 13.64 13.51
N HIS A 412 -4.96 14.68 14.04
CA HIS A 412 -6.20 15.24 13.53
C HIS A 412 -5.98 16.58 12.83
N GLY A 413 -4.73 17.02 12.62
CA GLY A 413 -4.39 18.34 12.10
C GLY A 413 -5.00 18.58 10.72
N GLY A 414 -5.01 17.57 9.85
CA GLY A 414 -5.66 17.63 8.55
C GLY A 414 -7.18 17.85 8.62
N GLN A 415 -7.85 17.21 9.59
CA GLN A 415 -9.29 17.41 9.82
C GLN A 415 -9.57 18.82 10.35
N GLN A 416 -8.76 19.28 11.31
CA GLN A 416 -8.84 20.65 11.84
C GLN A 416 -8.59 21.70 10.75
N LEU A 417 -7.64 21.45 9.84
CA LEU A 417 -7.37 22.35 8.71
C LEU A 417 -8.59 22.43 7.79
N ARG A 418 -9.18 21.29 7.43
CA ARG A 418 -10.42 21.23 6.64
C ARG A 418 -11.56 22.00 7.29
N GLU A 419 -11.71 21.90 8.61
CA GLU A 419 -12.73 22.65 9.36
C GLU A 419 -12.48 24.16 9.31
N ARG A 420 -11.23 24.60 9.47
CA ARG A 420 -10.85 26.01 9.32
C ARG A 420 -11.10 26.53 7.91
N LEU A 421 -10.76 25.74 6.88
CA LEU A 421 -11.04 26.09 5.48
C LEU A 421 -12.55 26.29 5.27
N THR A 422 -13.36 25.34 5.75
CA THR A 422 -14.83 25.43 5.67
C THR A 422 -15.37 26.65 6.42
N ALA A 423 -14.86 26.91 7.63
CA ALA A 423 -15.29 28.06 8.46
C ALA A 423 -14.97 29.41 7.81
N ASP A 424 -13.87 29.48 7.05
CA ASP A 424 -13.47 30.65 6.26
C ASP A 424 -14.20 30.74 4.90
N GLY A 425 -15.15 29.83 4.64
CA GLY A 425 -15.98 29.83 3.42
C GLY A 425 -15.33 29.16 2.20
N ASN A 426 -14.21 28.45 2.40
CA ASN A 426 -13.56 27.68 1.35
C ASN A 426 -14.26 26.33 1.14
N ASN A 427 -14.12 25.79 -0.07
CA ASN A 427 -14.65 24.48 -0.44
C ASN A 427 -13.68 23.79 -1.43
N HIS A 428 -14.06 22.63 -1.96
CA HIS A 428 -13.25 21.86 -2.91
C HIS A 428 -12.88 22.59 -4.22
N ILE A 429 -13.55 23.70 -4.58
CA ILE A 429 -13.24 24.48 -5.78
C ILE A 429 -12.15 25.49 -5.42
N PHE A 430 -10.96 25.27 -5.98
CA PHE A 430 -9.83 26.13 -5.74
C PHE A 430 -10.06 27.55 -6.23
N ARG A 431 -9.82 28.50 -5.32
CA ARG A 431 -9.65 29.93 -5.55
C ARG A 431 -8.45 30.40 -4.74
N PRO A 432 -7.65 31.38 -5.22
CA PRO A 432 -6.56 31.95 -4.45
C PRO A 432 -7.14 32.58 -3.19
N ARG A 433 -6.49 32.28 -2.08
CA ARG A 433 -6.92 32.67 -0.74
C ARG A 433 -5.71 32.92 0.13
N GLN A 434 -5.92 33.62 1.24
CA GLN A 434 -4.93 33.66 2.30
C GLN A 434 -4.95 32.33 3.07
N GLN A 435 -3.86 32.05 3.78
CA GLN A 435 -3.82 30.92 4.70
C GLN A 435 -4.85 31.09 5.83
N VAL A 436 -5.42 29.99 6.33
CA VAL A 436 -6.42 29.97 7.42
C VAL A 436 -5.82 29.59 8.78
N VAL A 437 -4.49 29.62 8.87
CA VAL A 437 -3.70 29.32 10.07
C VAL A 437 -2.77 30.48 10.36
N ASP A 438 -2.43 30.67 11.63
CA ASP A 438 -1.43 31.64 12.03
C ASP A 438 -0.05 31.19 11.52
N SER A 439 0.80 32.15 11.11
CA SER A 439 2.17 31.82 10.71
C SER A 439 2.92 31.21 11.90
N PRO A 440 3.74 30.16 11.69
CA PRO A 440 4.61 29.65 12.74
C PRO A 440 5.50 30.78 13.26
N GLU A 441 5.60 30.93 14.59
CA GLU A 441 6.52 31.88 15.24
C GLU A 441 8.00 31.56 14.96
#